data_AF-A0A8H9JVJ7-F1
#
_entry.id   AF-A0A8H9JVJ7-F1
#
_cell.length_a   1.000
_cell.length_b   1.000
_cell.length_c   1.000
_cell.angle_alpha   90.00
_cell.angle_beta   90.00
_cell.angle_gamma   90.00
#
_symmetry.space_group_name_H-M   'P 1'
#
loop_
_entity.id
_entity.type
_entity.pdbx_description
1 polymer ?
#
loop_
_entity_poly.entity_id
_entity_poly.type
_entity_poly.pdbx_seq_one_letter_code
_entity_poly.pdbx_strand_id
1 'polypeptide(L)'
;MKKLLCVGLTLILLSGYTIPIVQAETFESELAIQEEQITEALEEENLELVESEFNPEKETYEIQAENENGELVTLELGLGATEIAAEVESVDGELENYHISFDENAYIDESSVDEEPLEIEITELSTGEVFEAEELEGELSAVAIPLGIPIVWSALLALIKACLVVIASGMTFIAAKSVATSILKNKKKKNHYYARIKGGVLYIGPGATEAQALAWLRKGQSTWSTSKNLAKTIVGKIAKGTPINEIDKQNGKPKKGYYWHYHSANRKPKGHHAFYGIAA
;
A
#
# COMPACT_ATOMS: atom_id res chain seq x y z
N MET A 1 19.67 -32.20 7.23
CA MET A 1 20.91 -31.59 7.74
C MET A 1 20.52 -30.30 8.45
N LYS A 2 20.93 -30.12 9.71
CA LYS A 2 20.58 -28.94 10.52
C LYS A 2 21.36 -27.72 10.00
N LYS A 3 20.67 -26.69 9.49
CA LYS A 3 21.30 -25.39 9.21
C LYS A 3 21.32 -24.58 10.50
N LEU A 4 22.53 -24.20 10.93
CA LEU A 4 22.77 -23.27 12.03
C LEU A 4 22.44 -21.85 11.56
N LEU A 5 21.57 -21.16 12.30
CA LEU A 5 21.36 -19.71 12.17
C LEU A 5 22.48 -18.99 12.95
N CYS A 6 23.38 -18.31 12.24
CA CYS A 6 24.33 -17.38 12.84
C CYS A 6 23.69 -15.98 12.87
N VAL A 7 23.14 -15.57 14.01
CA VAL A 7 22.72 -14.19 14.25
C VAL A 7 23.94 -13.40 14.75
N GLY A 8 24.49 -12.54 13.88
CA GLY A 8 25.56 -11.61 14.23
C GLY A 8 24.99 -10.36 14.94
N LEU A 9 25.22 -10.26 16.25
CA LEU A 9 24.87 -9.10 17.06
C LEU A 9 25.85 -7.95 16.78
N THR A 10 25.40 -6.89 16.10
CA THR A 10 26.20 -5.66 15.93
C THR A 10 25.83 -4.65 17.01
N LEU A 11 26.75 -4.40 17.94
CA LEU A 11 26.60 -3.44 19.03
C LEU A 11 26.86 -2.02 18.51
N ILE A 12 25.81 -1.18 18.36
CA ILE A 12 25.94 0.24 18.01
C ILE A 12 25.90 1.07 19.30
N LEU A 13 27.03 1.71 19.63
CA LEU A 13 27.16 2.71 20.70
C LEU A 13 26.41 3.99 20.30
N LEU A 14 25.23 4.22 20.90
CA LEU A 14 24.42 5.43 20.72
C LEU A 14 25.00 6.63 21.48
N SER A 15 25.36 7.69 20.74
CA SER A 15 25.45 9.04 21.29
C SER A 15 24.08 9.73 21.24
N GLY A 16 23.41 9.75 22.39
CA GLY A 16 22.63 10.87 22.90
C GLY A 16 21.65 11.61 21.98
N TYR A 17 20.64 10.92 21.44
CA TYR A 17 19.31 11.49 21.22
C TYR A 17 18.28 10.45 21.68
N THR A 18 17.66 10.70 22.83
CA THR A 18 16.59 9.84 23.35
C THR A 18 15.31 10.10 22.55
N ILE A 19 15.12 9.35 21.47
CA ILE A 19 13.78 9.13 20.92
C ILE A 19 13.00 8.35 21.99
N PRO A 20 11.73 8.69 22.29
CA PRO A 20 10.95 7.92 23.25
C PRO A 20 10.83 6.47 22.77
N ILE A 21 11.44 5.55 23.54
CA ILE A 21 11.54 4.11 23.29
C ILE A 21 10.15 3.48 23.10
N VAL A 22 9.12 4.05 23.72
CA VAL A 22 7.71 3.60 23.63
C VAL A 22 7.15 3.68 22.20
N GLN A 23 7.57 4.65 21.38
CA GLN A 23 7.01 4.82 20.04
C GLN A 23 7.62 3.87 18.99
N ALA A 24 8.86 3.42 19.22
CA ALA A 24 9.53 2.48 18.34
C ALA A 24 8.96 1.06 18.49
N GLU A 25 8.72 0.61 19.74
CA GLU A 25 8.15 -0.71 20.02
C GLU A 25 6.73 -0.87 19.44
N THR A 26 5.88 0.17 19.54
CA THR A 26 4.54 0.15 18.94
C THR A 26 4.60 0.04 17.42
N PHE A 27 5.52 0.76 16.79
CA PHE A 27 5.67 0.75 15.33
C PHE A 27 6.14 -0.61 14.80
N GLU A 28 7.10 -1.26 15.47
CA GLU A 28 7.53 -2.61 15.09
C GLU A 28 6.42 -3.64 15.29
N SER A 29 5.64 -3.53 16.38
CA SER A 29 4.49 -4.41 16.60
C SER A 29 3.39 -4.23 15.55
N GLU A 30 3.22 -3.01 15.03
CA GLU A 30 2.27 -2.71 13.97
C GLU A 30 2.72 -3.33 12.65
N LEU A 31 3.97 -3.12 12.24
CA LEU A 31 4.50 -3.76 11.03
C LEU A 31 4.35 -5.28 11.09
N ALA A 32 4.64 -5.90 12.24
CA ALA A 32 4.46 -7.33 12.44
C ALA A 32 3.00 -7.78 12.21
N ILE A 33 2.00 -7.02 12.69
CA ILE A 33 0.58 -7.32 12.44
C ILE A 33 0.23 -7.23 10.94
N GLN A 34 0.92 -6.37 10.18
CA GLN A 34 0.65 -6.25 8.75
C GLN A 34 1.29 -7.37 7.94
N GLU A 35 2.51 -7.75 8.30
CA GLU A 35 3.17 -8.93 7.74
C GLU A 35 2.32 -10.18 7.99
N GLU A 36 1.79 -10.35 9.22
CA GLU A 36 0.83 -11.40 9.56
C GLU A 36 -0.40 -11.40 8.65
N GLN A 37 -1.02 -10.23 8.38
CA GLN A 37 -2.17 -10.14 7.46
C GLN A 37 -1.81 -10.50 6.01
N ILE A 38 -0.62 -10.12 5.54
CA ILE A 38 -0.14 -10.47 4.20
C ILE A 38 0.12 -11.97 4.13
N THR A 39 0.77 -12.55 5.14
CA THR A 39 1.02 -13.99 5.24
C THR A 39 -0.29 -14.77 5.25
N GLU A 40 -1.26 -14.41 6.09
CA GLU A 40 -2.57 -15.05 6.15
C GLU A 40 -3.28 -15.02 4.78
N ALA A 41 -3.28 -13.86 4.11
CA ALA A 41 -3.91 -13.73 2.80
C ALA A 41 -3.20 -14.49 1.68
N LEU A 42 -1.86 -14.60 1.73
CA LEU A 42 -1.07 -15.41 0.79
C LEU A 42 -1.31 -16.90 1.01
N GLU A 43 -1.39 -17.35 2.26
CA GLU A 43 -1.67 -18.75 2.61
C GLU A 43 -3.03 -19.21 2.06
N GLU A 44 -4.05 -18.34 2.06
CA GLU A 44 -5.36 -18.64 1.43
C GLU A 44 -5.26 -18.89 -0.07
N GLU A 45 -4.26 -18.32 -0.73
CA GLU A 45 -3.98 -18.44 -2.17
C GLU A 45 -2.89 -19.50 -2.46
N ASN A 46 -2.52 -20.31 -1.47
CA ASN A 46 -1.45 -21.32 -1.54
C ASN A 46 -0.06 -20.74 -1.86
N LEU A 47 0.21 -19.54 -1.34
CA LEU A 47 1.50 -18.87 -1.44
C LEU A 47 2.13 -18.67 -0.05
N GLU A 48 3.45 -18.80 0.04
CA GLU A 48 4.23 -18.48 1.23
C GLU A 48 4.94 -17.14 1.02
N LEU A 49 4.85 -16.24 2.00
CA LEU A 49 5.60 -14.97 1.97
C LEU A 49 7.09 -15.24 2.15
N VAL A 50 7.91 -14.82 1.17
CA VAL A 50 9.37 -14.89 1.25
C VAL A 50 9.93 -13.59 1.82
N GLU A 51 9.52 -12.46 1.24
CA GLU A 51 10.00 -11.13 1.63
C GLU A 51 8.95 -10.06 1.28
N SER A 52 8.89 -8.98 2.06
CA SER A 52 8.22 -7.75 1.63
C SER A 52 8.98 -6.52 2.09
N GLU A 53 9.17 -5.56 1.18
CA GLU A 53 9.92 -4.34 1.47
C GLU A 53 9.40 -3.15 0.68
N PHE A 54 9.35 -1.97 1.30
CA PHE A 54 9.15 -0.73 0.58
C PHE A 54 10.49 -0.14 0.15
N ASN A 55 10.67 0.09 -1.15
CA ASN A 55 11.77 0.87 -1.71
C ASN A 55 11.41 2.36 -1.74
N PRO A 56 11.94 3.18 -0.81
CA PRO A 56 11.63 4.59 -0.76
C PRO A 56 12.15 5.39 -1.96
N GLU A 57 13.23 4.95 -2.61
CA GLU A 57 13.81 5.70 -3.72
C GLU A 57 13.00 5.59 -4.99
N LYS A 58 12.46 4.40 -5.25
CA LYS A 58 11.54 4.13 -6.36
C LYS A 58 10.09 4.48 -6.04
N GLU A 59 9.76 4.67 -4.76
CA GLU A 59 8.37 4.76 -4.27
C GLU A 59 7.56 3.50 -4.62
N THR A 60 8.20 2.33 -4.55
CA THR A 60 7.61 1.01 -4.85
C THR A 60 7.57 0.12 -3.60
N TYR A 61 6.53 -0.71 -3.47
CA TYR A 61 6.43 -1.79 -2.50
C TYR A 61 6.64 -3.11 -3.22
N GLU A 62 7.62 -3.89 -2.80
CA GLU A 62 7.96 -5.18 -3.38
C GLU A 62 7.50 -6.30 -2.45
N ILE A 63 6.95 -7.37 -3.04
CA ILE A 63 6.51 -8.57 -2.33
C ILE A 63 7.01 -9.76 -3.12
N GLN A 64 7.71 -10.65 -2.45
CA GLN A 64 8.15 -11.92 -2.97
C GLN A 64 7.38 -13.05 -2.28
N ALA A 65 6.78 -13.92 -3.07
CA ALA A 65 6.04 -15.08 -2.57
C ALA A 65 6.39 -16.33 -3.38
N GLU A 66 6.31 -17.49 -2.75
CA GLU A 66 6.62 -18.79 -3.34
C GLU A 66 5.37 -19.68 -3.33
N ASN A 67 5.13 -20.44 -4.40
CA ASN A 67 4.07 -21.45 -4.39
C ASN A 67 4.59 -22.84 -3.96
N GLU A 68 3.68 -23.81 -3.81
CA GLU A 68 4.04 -25.18 -3.41
C GLU A 68 5.02 -25.92 -4.36
N ASN A 69 5.12 -25.45 -5.61
CA ASN A 69 6.01 -26.01 -6.62
C ASN A 69 7.42 -25.41 -6.55
N GLY A 70 7.63 -24.35 -5.76
CA GLY A 70 8.90 -23.63 -5.65
C GLY A 70 9.10 -22.54 -6.69
N GLU A 71 8.03 -22.10 -7.36
CA GLU A 71 8.07 -20.95 -8.27
C GLU A 71 7.94 -19.66 -7.44
N LEU A 72 8.77 -18.68 -7.74
CA LEU A 72 8.80 -17.39 -7.05
C LEU A 72 8.11 -16.34 -7.89
N VAL A 73 7.21 -15.57 -7.28
CA VAL A 73 6.66 -14.35 -7.87
C VAL A 73 7.15 -13.13 -7.09
N THR A 74 7.60 -12.12 -7.82
CA THR A 74 7.95 -10.81 -7.30
C THR A 74 6.96 -9.78 -7.86
N LEU A 75 6.16 -9.16 -7.00
CA LEU A 75 5.27 -8.05 -7.35
C LEU A 75 5.92 -6.72 -6.97
N GLU A 76 6.11 -5.79 -7.92
CA GLU A 76 6.58 -4.42 -7.67
C GLU A 76 5.41 -3.42 -7.85
N LEU A 77 4.89 -2.89 -6.74
CA LEU A 77 3.76 -1.96 -6.70
C LEU A 77 4.23 -0.52 -6.51
N GLY A 78 4.18 0.30 -7.56
CA GLY A 78 4.48 1.74 -7.46
C GLY A 78 3.36 2.53 -6.77
N LEU A 79 3.68 3.54 -5.95
CA LEU A 79 2.71 4.48 -5.39
C LEU A 79 2.21 5.46 -6.46
N GLY A 80 0.91 5.45 -6.74
CA GLY A 80 0.29 6.25 -7.80
C GLY A 80 0.49 5.75 -9.22
N ALA A 81 0.99 4.54 -9.38
CA ALA A 81 1.01 3.85 -10.66
C ALA A 81 -0.42 3.46 -11.07
N THR A 82 -0.63 3.27 -12.36
CA THR A 82 -1.82 2.61 -12.96
C THR A 82 -1.54 1.16 -13.32
N GLU A 83 -0.32 0.71 -13.04
CA GLU A 83 0.26 -0.54 -13.50
C GLU A 83 1.11 -1.14 -12.37
N ILE A 84 1.16 -2.47 -12.33
CA ILE A 84 2.05 -3.24 -11.45
C ILE A 84 2.93 -4.12 -12.33
N ALA A 85 4.22 -4.18 -12.00
CA ALA A 85 5.13 -5.12 -12.63
C ALA A 85 5.17 -6.40 -11.80
N ALA A 86 5.20 -7.55 -12.48
CA ALA A 86 5.39 -8.84 -11.84
C ALA A 86 6.46 -9.64 -12.59
N GLU A 87 7.33 -10.32 -11.85
CA GLU A 87 8.32 -11.25 -12.38
C GLU A 87 8.08 -12.60 -11.74
N VAL A 88 8.07 -13.66 -12.55
CA VAL A 88 7.98 -15.05 -12.08
C VAL A 88 9.27 -15.77 -12.44
N GLU A 89 9.92 -16.36 -11.45
CA GLU A 89 11.06 -17.25 -11.61
C GLU A 89 10.61 -18.69 -11.35
N SER A 90 10.74 -19.54 -12.38
CA SER A 90 10.47 -20.96 -12.25
C SER A 90 11.60 -21.68 -11.50
N VAL A 91 11.34 -22.92 -11.07
CA VAL A 91 12.33 -23.76 -10.36
C VAL A 91 13.61 -24.02 -11.18
N ASP A 92 13.51 -24.02 -12.51
CA ASP A 92 14.64 -24.16 -13.42
C ASP A 92 15.31 -22.83 -13.82
N GLY A 93 14.82 -21.70 -13.26
CA GLY A 93 15.38 -20.37 -13.43
C GLY A 93 14.97 -19.67 -14.72
N GLU A 94 13.88 -20.12 -15.36
CA GLU A 94 13.25 -19.37 -16.44
C GLU A 94 12.51 -18.18 -15.84
N LEU A 95 12.63 -17.02 -16.50
CA LEU A 95 12.04 -15.76 -16.05
C LEU A 95 10.92 -15.34 -17.00
N GLU A 96 9.74 -15.18 -16.45
CA GLU A 96 8.58 -14.62 -17.12
C GLU A 96 8.26 -13.25 -16.52
N ASN A 97 7.98 -12.28 -17.38
CA ASN A 97 7.73 -10.90 -16.96
C ASN A 97 6.30 -10.52 -17.36
N TYR A 98 5.58 -9.94 -16.42
CA TYR A 98 4.18 -9.62 -16.52
C TYR A 98 3.92 -8.16 -16.17
N HIS A 99 2.87 -7.64 -16.79
CA HIS A 99 2.35 -6.32 -16.55
C HIS A 99 0.89 -6.41 -16.19
N ILE A 100 0.50 -5.89 -15.03
CA ILE A 100 -0.88 -5.87 -14.58
C ILE A 100 -1.40 -4.44 -14.76
N SER A 101 -2.45 -4.28 -15.56
CA SER A 101 -3.14 -3.01 -15.77
C SER A 101 -4.53 -3.01 -15.13
N PHE A 102 -4.94 -1.84 -14.65
CA PHE A 102 -6.25 -1.59 -14.04
C PHE A 102 -7.02 -0.55 -14.86
N ASP A 103 -8.33 -0.69 -14.94
CA ASP A 103 -9.18 0.39 -15.45
C ASP A 103 -9.00 1.70 -14.65
N GLU A 104 -9.13 2.84 -15.32
CA GLU A 104 -8.96 4.16 -14.70
C GLU A 104 -9.96 4.44 -13.57
N ASN A 105 -11.10 3.75 -13.60
CA ASN A 105 -12.18 3.79 -12.63
C ASN A 105 -12.17 2.58 -11.68
N ALA A 106 -11.25 1.62 -11.86
CA ALA A 106 -11.14 0.45 -11.00
C ALA A 106 -11.07 0.84 -9.53
N TYR A 107 -11.91 0.19 -8.73
CA TYR A 107 -12.00 0.41 -7.30
C TYR A 107 -11.90 -0.91 -6.56
N ILE A 108 -10.72 -1.17 -6.01
CA ILE A 108 -10.41 -2.44 -5.36
C ILE A 108 -10.48 -2.28 -3.84
N ASP A 109 -11.29 -3.10 -3.16
CA ASP A 109 -11.26 -3.38 -1.70
C ASP A 109 -12.05 -4.63 -1.39
N GLU A 110 -11.77 -5.22 -0.24
CA GLU A 110 -12.49 -6.36 0.32
C GLU A 110 -14.02 -6.16 0.36
N SER A 111 -14.51 -4.91 0.39
CA SER A 111 -15.94 -4.58 0.35
C SER A 111 -16.55 -4.41 -1.04
N SER A 112 -15.80 -4.59 -2.14
CA SER A 112 -16.30 -4.42 -3.52
C SER A 112 -16.71 -5.72 -4.21
N VAL A 113 -16.97 -6.79 -3.44
CA VAL A 113 -17.49 -8.07 -3.99
C VAL A 113 -18.93 -7.95 -4.52
N ASP A 114 -19.61 -6.82 -4.28
CA ASP A 114 -20.95 -6.56 -4.81
C ASP A 114 -20.94 -5.47 -5.91
N GLU A 115 -20.96 -5.97 -7.16
CA GLU A 115 -21.82 -5.58 -8.31
C GLU A 115 -21.14 -5.20 -9.66
N GLU A 116 -19.83 -4.95 -9.73
CA GLU A 116 -19.11 -4.87 -11.02
C GLU A 116 -17.82 -5.69 -10.98
N PRO A 117 -17.53 -6.52 -11.99
CA PRO A 117 -16.32 -7.33 -12.04
C PRO A 117 -15.10 -6.42 -12.04
N LEU A 118 -14.04 -6.85 -11.34
CA LEU A 118 -12.75 -6.18 -11.39
C LEU A 118 -12.17 -6.30 -12.81
N GLU A 119 -12.15 -5.20 -13.56
CA GLU A 119 -11.44 -5.13 -14.82
C GLU A 119 -9.92 -5.04 -14.56
N ILE A 120 -9.29 -6.21 -14.44
CA ILE A 120 -7.83 -6.39 -14.37
C ILE A 120 -7.38 -7.15 -15.60
N GLU A 121 -6.35 -6.64 -16.26
CA GLU A 121 -5.67 -7.31 -17.36
C GLU A 121 -4.24 -7.66 -16.93
N ILE A 122 -3.82 -8.90 -17.17
CA ILE A 122 -2.43 -9.35 -17.01
C ILE A 122 -1.85 -9.60 -18.39
N THR A 123 -0.80 -8.87 -18.74
CA THR A 123 -0.08 -9.02 -20.02
C THR A 123 1.23 -9.75 -19.79
N GLU A 124 1.48 -10.83 -20.52
CA GLU A 124 2.81 -11.44 -20.60
C GLU A 124 3.67 -10.62 -21.57
N LEU A 125 4.79 -10.07 -21.07
CA LEU A 125 5.60 -9.11 -21.85
C LEU A 125 6.41 -9.77 -22.98
N SER A 126 6.65 -11.08 -22.91
CA SER A 126 7.45 -11.81 -23.90
C SER A 126 6.65 -12.08 -25.18
N THR A 127 5.37 -12.43 -25.02
CA THR A 127 4.44 -12.80 -26.10
C THR A 127 3.49 -11.66 -26.48
N GLY A 128 3.19 -10.77 -25.54
CA GLY A 128 2.16 -9.75 -25.66
C GLY A 128 0.74 -10.30 -25.47
N GLU A 129 0.59 -11.53 -24.98
CA GLU A 129 -0.71 -12.12 -24.65
C GLU A 129 -1.32 -11.43 -23.42
N VAL A 130 -2.64 -11.21 -23.46
CA VAL A 130 -3.40 -10.50 -22.42
C VAL A 130 -4.46 -11.45 -21.86
N PHE A 131 -4.56 -11.49 -20.53
CA PHE A 131 -5.49 -12.34 -19.78
C PHE A 131 -6.35 -11.46 -18.88
N GLU A 132 -7.68 -11.59 -18.98
CA GLU A 132 -8.63 -10.80 -18.20
C GLU A 132 -9.02 -11.53 -16.91
N ALA A 133 -9.26 -10.79 -15.81
CA ALA A 133 -9.64 -11.36 -14.51
C ALA A 133 -10.80 -12.36 -14.57
N GLU A 134 -11.83 -12.08 -15.38
CA GLU A 134 -12.98 -12.97 -15.55
C GLU A 134 -12.59 -14.36 -16.07
N GLU A 135 -11.57 -14.43 -16.94
CA GLU A 135 -11.02 -15.69 -17.47
C GLU A 135 -10.22 -16.45 -16.40
N LEU A 136 -9.59 -15.72 -15.48
CA LEU A 136 -8.79 -16.29 -14.39
C LEU A 136 -9.67 -16.81 -13.24
N GLU A 137 -10.81 -16.15 -12.97
CA GLU A 137 -11.79 -16.58 -11.96
C GLU A 137 -12.72 -17.71 -12.45
N GLY A 138 -13.03 -17.76 -13.75
CA GLY A 138 -14.15 -18.52 -14.33
C GLY A 138 -13.95 -20.00 -14.67
N GLU A 139 -12.95 -20.70 -14.10
CA GLU A 139 -12.37 -21.96 -14.60
C GLU A 139 -11.61 -21.79 -15.93
N LEU A 140 -10.31 -22.10 -15.88
CA LEU A 140 -9.30 -22.04 -16.94
C LEU A 140 -9.57 -23.04 -18.10
N SER A 141 -10.76 -23.01 -18.68
CA SER A 141 -11.26 -24.04 -19.60
C SER A 141 -11.23 -23.56 -21.06
N ALA A 142 -10.02 -23.34 -21.63
CA ALA A 142 -9.69 -23.53 -23.06
C ALA A 142 -8.41 -22.78 -23.49
N VAL A 143 -7.88 -21.86 -22.69
CA VAL A 143 -6.70 -21.04 -23.03
C VAL A 143 -5.44 -21.71 -22.49
N ALA A 144 -4.37 -21.76 -23.29
CA ALA A 144 -3.05 -22.15 -22.82
C ALA A 144 -2.46 -20.98 -22.04
N ILE A 145 -2.75 -20.92 -20.75
CA ILE A 145 -2.31 -19.83 -19.88
C ILE A 145 -0.84 -20.10 -19.50
N PRO A 146 0.07 -19.12 -19.67
CA PRO A 146 1.45 -19.21 -19.19
C PRO A 146 1.51 -19.60 -17.71
N LEU A 147 2.53 -20.37 -17.31
CA LEU A 147 2.62 -20.93 -15.96
C LEU A 147 2.69 -19.85 -14.88
N GLY A 148 3.26 -18.69 -15.20
CA GLY A 148 3.35 -17.58 -14.26
C GLY A 148 2.04 -16.80 -14.01
N ILE A 149 1.04 -16.87 -14.89
CA ILE A 149 -0.20 -16.10 -14.72
C ILE A 149 -0.96 -16.46 -13.43
N PRO A 150 -1.20 -17.76 -13.11
CA PRO A 150 -1.88 -18.15 -11.88
C PRO A 150 -1.20 -17.63 -10.60
N ILE A 151 0.13 -17.71 -10.51
CA ILE A 151 0.86 -17.24 -9.32
C ILE A 151 0.83 -15.71 -9.21
N VAL A 152 0.92 -14.99 -10.33
CA VAL A 152 0.76 -13.53 -10.37
C VAL A 152 -0.62 -13.09 -9.89
N TRP A 153 -1.68 -13.75 -10.38
CA TRP A 153 -3.07 -13.47 -9.98
C TRP A 153 -3.30 -13.75 -8.50
N SER A 154 -2.84 -14.90 -8.02
CA SER A 154 -2.93 -15.32 -6.61
C SER A 154 -2.24 -14.32 -5.68
N ALA A 155 -1.02 -13.89 -6.03
CA ALA A 155 -0.30 -12.90 -5.25
C ALA A 155 -1.04 -11.55 -5.21
N LEU A 156 -1.58 -11.09 -6.33
CA LEU A 156 -2.36 -9.85 -6.39
C LEU A 156 -3.62 -9.91 -5.52
N LEU A 157 -4.39 -11.02 -5.59
CA LEU A 157 -5.57 -11.25 -4.78
C LEU A 157 -5.24 -11.24 -3.28
N ALA A 158 -4.14 -11.86 -2.87
CA ALA A 158 -3.69 -11.83 -1.49
C ALA A 158 -3.43 -10.39 -0.99
N LEU A 159 -2.88 -9.49 -1.82
CA LEU A 159 -2.66 -8.10 -1.40
C LEU A 159 -3.97 -7.33 -1.21
N ILE A 160 -4.95 -7.64 -2.04
CA ILE A 160 -6.28 -7.06 -1.99
C ILE A 160 -7.00 -7.54 -0.73
N LYS A 161 -6.96 -8.85 -0.44
CA LYS A 161 -7.50 -9.48 0.78
C LYS A 161 -6.82 -8.99 2.05
N ALA A 162 -5.50 -8.78 2.02
CA ALA A 162 -4.75 -8.17 3.11
C ALA A 162 -5.02 -6.65 3.26
N CYS A 163 -5.91 -6.09 2.44
CA CYS A 163 -6.25 -4.67 2.37
C CYS A 163 -5.02 -3.76 2.20
N LEU A 164 -3.97 -4.27 1.56
CA LEU A 164 -2.71 -3.56 1.37
C LEU A 164 -2.82 -2.51 0.26
N VAL A 165 -3.64 -2.78 -0.76
CA VAL A 165 -3.70 -2.01 -2.01
C VAL A 165 -5.13 -1.52 -2.27
N VAL A 166 -5.25 -0.26 -2.69
CA VAL A 166 -6.49 0.32 -3.22
C VAL A 166 -6.15 1.07 -4.51
N ILE A 167 -6.88 0.79 -5.58
CA ILE A 167 -6.85 1.58 -6.82
C ILE A 167 -8.02 2.57 -6.79
N ALA A 168 -7.77 3.84 -7.11
CA ALA A 168 -8.84 4.81 -7.25
C ALA A 168 -8.43 6.04 -8.07
N SER A 169 -9.17 6.31 -9.16
CA SER A 169 -8.89 7.42 -10.07
C SER A 169 -7.52 7.27 -10.75
N GLY A 170 -7.24 6.08 -11.29
CA GLY A 170 -5.97 5.75 -11.95
C GLY A 170 -4.74 5.93 -11.08
N MET A 171 -4.85 5.71 -9.77
CA MET A 171 -3.74 5.79 -8.83
C MET A 171 -3.81 4.60 -7.89
N THR A 172 -2.71 3.88 -7.76
CA THR A 172 -2.47 2.96 -6.65
C THR A 172 -2.26 3.74 -5.35
N PHE A 173 -2.88 3.25 -4.29
CA PHE A 173 -2.65 3.69 -2.92
C PHE A 173 -2.31 2.47 -2.08
N ILE A 174 -1.28 2.58 -1.25
CA ILE A 174 -0.83 1.51 -0.37
C ILE A 174 -1.16 1.89 1.07
N ALA A 175 -1.56 0.91 1.87
CA ALA A 175 -1.88 1.11 3.28
C ALA A 175 -0.75 1.90 3.98
N ALA A 176 -1.11 2.96 4.67
CA ALA A 176 -0.17 3.88 5.29
C ALA A 176 0.77 3.16 6.28
N LYS A 177 0.26 2.11 6.91
CA LYS A 177 1.00 1.28 7.87
C LYS A 177 2.23 0.61 7.25
N SER A 178 2.16 0.20 5.98
CA SER A 178 3.26 -0.49 5.29
C SER A 178 4.34 0.47 4.83
N VAL A 179 3.94 1.67 4.40
CA VAL A 179 4.86 2.57 3.66
C VAL A 179 5.25 3.83 4.43
N ALA A 180 4.49 4.29 5.43
CA ALA A 180 4.68 5.61 6.03
C ALA A 180 6.08 5.81 6.64
N THR A 181 6.58 4.85 7.42
CA THR A 181 7.90 5.00 8.04
C THR A 181 9.02 4.98 7.02
N SER A 182 8.94 4.11 6.02
CA SER A 182 9.94 4.04 4.97
C SER A 182 9.93 5.32 4.11
N ILE A 183 8.75 5.88 3.82
CA ILE A 183 8.60 7.24 3.25
C ILE A 183 9.27 8.28 4.14
N LEU A 184 9.04 8.28 5.47
CA LEU A 184 9.64 9.25 6.39
C LEU A 184 11.17 9.16 6.44
N LYS A 185 11.72 7.94 6.31
CA LYS A 185 13.16 7.67 6.24
C LYS A 185 13.78 8.12 4.90
N ASN A 186 13.00 8.22 3.83
CA ASN A 186 13.47 8.67 2.52
C ASN A 186 14.01 10.12 2.55
N LYS A 187 15.16 10.35 1.92
CA LYS A 187 15.73 11.69 1.72
C LYS A 187 15.06 12.47 0.58
N LYS A 188 14.50 11.78 -0.42
CA LYS A 188 13.84 12.36 -1.60
C LYS A 188 12.31 12.49 -1.44
N LYS A 189 11.77 12.19 -0.24
CA LYS A 189 10.33 12.27 0.05
C LYS A 189 9.73 13.62 -0.33
N LYS A 190 8.47 13.59 -0.75
CA LYS A 190 7.66 14.80 -0.93
C LYS A 190 7.12 15.27 0.43
N ASN A 191 6.65 16.50 0.47
CA ASN A 191 6.03 17.07 1.69
C ASN A 191 4.60 16.55 1.89
N HIS A 192 3.90 16.30 0.78
CA HIS A 192 2.50 15.88 0.74
C HIS A 192 2.35 14.71 -0.20
N TYR A 193 1.38 13.87 0.09
CA TYR A 193 0.95 12.72 -0.70
C TYR A 193 -0.58 12.75 -0.78
N TYR A 194 -1.13 12.21 -1.86
CA TYR A 194 -2.57 11.96 -1.90
C TYR A 194 -2.93 10.89 -0.86
N ALA A 195 -4.13 10.99 -0.28
CA ALA A 195 -4.58 10.02 0.70
C ALA A 195 -6.08 9.74 0.61
N ARG A 196 -6.45 8.53 1.03
CA ARG A 196 -7.84 8.09 1.12
C ARG A 196 -8.05 7.28 2.39
N ILE A 197 -9.25 7.33 2.94
CA ILE A 197 -9.70 6.40 3.97
C ILE A 197 -10.71 5.45 3.34
N LYS A 198 -10.53 4.14 3.52
CA LYS A 198 -11.46 3.08 3.13
C LYS A 198 -11.46 2.01 4.22
N GLY A 199 -12.62 1.49 4.61
CA GLY A 199 -12.72 0.55 5.75
C GLY A 199 -12.23 1.09 7.12
N GLY A 200 -11.85 2.37 7.22
CA GLY A 200 -11.15 2.91 8.38
C GLY A 200 -9.62 2.76 8.33
N VAL A 201 -9.07 2.27 7.22
CA VAL A 201 -7.65 2.23 6.92
C VAL A 201 -7.27 3.46 6.08
N LEU A 202 -6.14 4.09 6.40
CA LEU A 202 -5.57 5.16 5.61
C LEU A 202 -4.66 4.56 4.55
N TYR A 203 -4.83 5.02 3.32
CA TYR A 203 -3.97 4.68 2.20
C TYR A 203 -3.23 5.93 1.71
N ILE A 204 -1.95 5.76 1.40
CA ILE A 204 -1.06 6.79 0.87
C ILE A 204 -0.85 6.50 -0.62
N GLY A 205 -1.10 7.50 -1.45
CA GLY A 205 -0.89 7.45 -2.89
C GLY A 205 0.33 8.26 -3.33
N PRO A 206 0.39 8.75 -4.57
CA PRO A 206 1.58 9.40 -5.10
C PRO A 206 1.94 10.69 -4.36
N GLY A 207 3.22 11.04 -4.42
CA GLY A 207 3.71 12.32 -3.93
C GLY A 207 3.07 13.50 -4.68
N ALA A 208 2.66 14.53 -3.94
CA ALA A 208 2.00 15.71 -4.46
C ALA A 208 2.79 16.99 -4.14
N THR A 209 2.84 17.90 -5.11
CA THR A 209 3.23 19.28 -4.85
C THR A 209 2.20 19.95 -3.94
N GLU A 210 2.58 21.05 -3.29
CA GLU A 210 1.64 21.80 -2.45
C GLU A 210 0.40 22.27 -3.24
N ALA A 211 0.59 22.71 -4.49
CA ALA A 211 -0.51 23.16 -5.34
C ALA A 211 -1.48 22.01 -5.69
N GLN A 212 -0.95 20.83 -6.02
CA GLN A 212 -1.75 19.63 -6.29
C GLN A 212 -2.51 19.19 -5.04
N ALA A 213 -1.83 19.07 -3.91
CA ALA A 213 -2.44 18.69 -2.64
C ALA A 213 -3.51 19.70 -2.19
N LEU A 214 -3.30 21.00 -2.43
CA LEU A 214 -4.28 22.03 -2.14
C LEU A 214 -5.51 21.93 -3.05
N ALA A 215 -5.32 21.68 -4.35
CA ALA A 215 -6.40 21.45 -5.28
C ALA A 215 -7.21 20.19 -4.91
N TRP A 216 -6.53 19.14 -4.48
CA TRP A 216 -7.13 17.89 -3.99
C TRP A 216 -8.00 18.12 -2.75
N LEU A 217 -7.46 18.80 -1.73
CA LEU A 217 -8.21 19.16 -0.52
C LEU A 217 -9.44 20.02 -0.84
N ARG A 218 -9.35 20.95 -1.81
CA ARG A 218 -10.49 21.78 -2.25
C ARG A 218 -11.61 20.99 -2.91
N LYS A 219 -11.34 19.77 -3.39
CA LYS A 219 -12.34 18.83 -3.89
C LYS A 219 -13.00 18.01 -2.77
N GLY A 220 -12.66 18.22 -1.50
CA GLY A 220 -13.17 17.42 -0.38
C GLY A 220 -12.37 16.13 -0.15
N GLN A 221 -11.27 15.94 -0.87
CA GLN A 221 -10.42 14.77 -0.75
C GLN A 221 -9.37 14.94 0.35
N SER A 222 -8.64 13.89 0.67
CA SER A 222 -7.67 13.88 1.78
C SER A 222 -6.22 13.82 1.31
N THR A 223 -5.31 14.33 2.15
CA THR A 223 -3.86 14.28 1.92
C THR A 223 -3.15 13.70 3.13
N TRP A 224 -1.97 13.12 2.92
CA TRP A 224 -1.07 12.74 4.00
C TRP A 224 0.21 13.58 3.90
N SER A 225 0.69 14.10 5.02
CA SER A 225 1.88 14.95 5.07
C SER A 225 2.95 14.36 5.97
N THR A 226 4.21 14.58 5.58
CA THR A 226 5.38 14.05 6.31
C THR A 226 5.64 14.75 7.64
N SER A 227 4.87 15.79 7.98
CA SER A 227 4.86 16.37 9.32
C SER A 227 3.52 17.02 9.68
N LYS A 228 3.30 17.13 10.99
CA LYS A 228 2.17 17.85 11.60
C LYS A 228 2.02 19.29 11.09
N ASN A 229 3.13 20.01 10.98
CA ASN A 229 3.13 21.41 10.56
C ASN A 229 2.74 21.56 9.09
N LEU A 230 3.17 20.63 8.23
CA LEU A 230 2.80 20.60 6.82
C LEU A 230 1.29 20.36 6.67
N ALA A 231 0.74 19.37 7.38
CA ALA A 231 -0.70 19.11 7.40
C ALA A 231 -1.52 20.32 7.88
N LYS A 232 -1.11 20.96 8.98
CA LYS A 232 -1.75 22.18 9.48
C LYS A 232 -1.71 23.31 8.45
N THR A 233 -0.55 23.53 7.83
CA THR A 233 -0.33 24.66 6.91
C THR A 233 -1.16 24.51 5.65
N ILE A 234 -1.18 23.31 5.06
CA ILE A 234 -1.91 23.09 3.81
C ILE A 234 -3.42 23.21 4.00
N VAL A 235 -3.96 22.72 5.12
CA VAL A 235 -5.39 22.86 5.41
C VAL A 235 -5.78 24.29 5.80
N GLY A 236 -4.83 25.08 6.33
CA GLY A 236 -5.03 26.51 6.61
C GLY A 236 -5.19 27.34 5.33
N LYS A 237 -4.78 26.82 4.16
CA LYS A 237 -4.89 27.50 2.86
C LYS A 237 -6.24 27.27 2.16
N ILE A 238 -7.09 26.36 2.65
CA ILE A 238 -8.40 26.08 2.04
C ILE A 238 -9.56 26.87 2.65
N ALA A 239 -9.46 27.33 3.91
CA ALA A 239 -10.47 28.17 4.53
C ALA A 239 -9.85 29.18 5.49
N LYS A 240 -10.46 30.36 5.60
CA LYS A 240 -10.07 31.36 6.61
C LYS A 240 -10.38 30.85 8.01
N GLY A 241 -9.42 31.02 8.93
CA GLY A 241 -9.56 30.65 10.34
C GLY A 241 -8.48 29.68 10.80
N THR A 242 -8.57 29.24 12.05
CA THR A 242 -7.61 28.30 12.65
C THR A 242 -7.96 26.86 12.27
N PRO A 243 -7.04 26.10 11.66
CA PRO A 243 -7.23 24.66 11.45
C PRO A 243 -7.56 23.91 12.73
N ILE A 244 -8.46 22.94 12.64
CA ILE A 244 -8.90 22.11 13.75
C ILE A 244 -8.07 20.83 13.73
N ASN A 245 -7.36 20.55 14.81
CA ASN A 245 -6.62 19.29 14.96
C ASN A 245 -7.51 18.24 15.60
N GLU A 246 -7.62 17.07 14.98
CA GLU A 246 -8.44 15.97 15.48
C GLU A 246 -7.70 14.62 15.33
N ILE A 247 -8.28 13.63 16.00
CA ILE A 247 -7.96 12.20 15.85
C ILE A 247 -9.29 11.53 15.59
N ASP A 248 -9.35 10.60 14.65
CA ASP A 248 -10.56 9.80 14.43
C ASP A 248 -10.99 9.11 15.73
N LYS A 249 -12.27 9.27 16.11
CA LYS A 249 -12.85 8.66 17.33
C LYS A 249 -14.10 7.87 16.96
N GLN A 250 -14.27 6.70 17.56
CA GLN A 250 -15.54 5.97 17.57
C GLN A 250 -16.06 5.91 19.01
N ASN A 251 -17.29 6.35 19.24
CA ASN A 251 -17.93 6.34 20.57
C ASN A 251 -17.11 7.06 21.67
N GLY A 252 -16.47 8.19 21.32
CA GLY A 252 -15.69 9.01 22.26
C GLY A 252 -14.36 8.39 22.70
N LYS A 253 -14.13 7.12 22.36
CA LYS A 253 -12.84 6.47 22.47
C LYS A 253 -12.12 6.58 21.15
N PRO A 254 -10.80 6.52 21.19
CA PRO A 254 -10.11 6.12 20.00
C PRO A 254 -10.77 4.77 19.44
N LYS A 255 -11.06 4.56 18.11
CA LYS A 255 -11.08 3.28 17.28
C LYS A 255 -9.75 2.76 16.61
N LYS A 256 -9.37 1.47 16.74
CA LYS A 256 -8.25 0.80 16.00
C LYS A 256 -8.14 1.32 14.55
N GLY A 257 -6.98 1.86 14.14
CA GLY A 257 -6.81 2.58 12.86
C GLY A 257 -7.04 4.09 12.96
N TYR A 258 -6.30 4.74 13.86
CA TYR A 258 -6.34 6.18 14.07
C TYR A 258 -5.45 6.91 13.09
N TYR A 259 -5.84 8.10 12.68
CA TYR A 259 -4.90 9.00 12.03
C TYR A 259 -5.00 10.40 12.63
N TRP A 260 -3.86 10.93 13.04
CA TRP A 260 -3.77 12.34 13.38
C TRP A 260 -4.04 13.16 12.13
N HIS A 261 -4.96 14.12 12.21
CA HIS A 261 -5.29 14.93 11.05
C HIS A 261 -5.75 16.33 11.42
N TYR A 262 -5.75 17.19 10.40
CA TYR A 262 -6.37 18.49 10.47
C TYR A 262 -7.57 18.59 9.53
N HIS A 263 -8.57 19.34 10.00
CA HIS A 263 -9.60 19.93 9.17
C HIS A 263 -9.39 21.44 9.02
N SER A 264 -9.99 22.01 7.99
CA SER A 264 -10.13 23.44 7.85
C SER A 264 -11.02 24.01 8.96
N ALA A 265 -10.89 25.29 9.25
CA ALA A 265 -11.56 25.96 10.38
C ALA A 265 -13.09 25.80 10.40
N ASN A 266 -13.70 25.59 9.24
CA ASN A 266 -15.14 25.41 9.08
C ASN A 266 -15.50 24.02 8.51
N ARG A 267 -14.53 23.09 8.43
CA ARG A 267 -14.66 21.77 7.81
C ARG A 267 -15.24 21.82 6.39
N LYS A 268 -14.91 22.88 5.65
CA LYS A 268 -15.25 23.01 4.23
C LYS A 268 -13.99 22.90 3.37
N PRO A 269 -14.06 22.20 2.23
CA PRO A 269 -15.17 21.33 1.77
C PRO A 269 -15.45 20.16 2.74
N LYS A 270 -16.61 19.49 2.68
CA LYS A 270 -16.84 18.35 3.59
C LYS A 270 -15.92 17.17 3.20
N GLY A 271 -15.57 16.32 4.17
CA GLY A 271 -14.85 15.06 3.93
C GLY A 271 -13.33 15.15 3.79
N HIS A 272 -12.75 16.35 3.70
CA HIS A 272 -11.29 16.48 3.61
C HIS A 272 -10.62 16.27 4.97
N HIS A 273 -9.45 15.64 4.92
CA HIS A 273 -8.54 15.50 6.04
C HIS A 273 -7.12 15.76 5.55
N ALA A 274 -6.33 16.48 6.33
CA ALA A 274 -4.88 16.57 6.16
C ALA A 274 -4.22 15.72 7.23
N PHE A 275 -3.97 14.45 6.93
CA PHE A 275 -3.33 13.48 7.81
C PHE A 275 -1.85 13.79 8.01
N TYR A 276 -1.32 13.37 9.16
CA TYR A 276 0.10 13.38 9.44
C TYR A 276 0.48 12.21 10.35
N GLY A 277 1.40 11.37 9.86
CA GLY A 277 1.78 10.14 10.55
C GLY A 277 0.69 9.05 10.49
N ILE A 278 0.96 7.96 11.18
CA ILE A 278 0.02 6.89 11.52
C ILE A 278 -0.26 7.06 13.01
N ALA A 279 -1.51 7.07 13.45
CA ALA A 279 -1.77 7.13 14.89
C ALA A 279 -1.86 5.72 15.45
N ALA A 280 -1.08 5.51 16.51
CA ALA A 280 -1.03 4.34 17.36
C ALA A 280 -2.40 3.99 17.95
#